data_AF-A0A7V6W226-F1
#
_entry.id   AF-A0A7V6W226-F1
#
_cell.length_a   1.000
_cell.length_b   1.000
_cell.length_c   1.000
_cell.angle_alpha   90.00
_cell.angle_beta   90.00
_cell.angle_gamma   90.00
#
_symmetry.space_group_name_H-M   'P 1'
#
loop_
_entity.id
_entity.type
_entity.pdbx_description
1 polymer ?
#
loop_
_entity_poly.entity_id
_entity_poly.type
_entity_poly.pdbx_seq_one_letter_code
_entity_poly.pdbx_strand_id
1 'polypeptide(L)'
;MEMFKELDFFIESLFDQIGYLAVILAGFLIVIESILPILPLAVFITLNIYYFGAIVGFLISWILTCVGCYISFYLFRNKVKFWFDKKLIERNRVRLNKLMVAF
;
A
#
# COMPACT_ATOMS: atom_id res chain seq x y z
N MET A 1 21.94 -21.91 -17.58
CA MET A 1 22.41 -22.39 -16.27
C MET A 1 23.20 -21.31 -15.53
N GLU A 2 24.01 -20.51 -16.22
CA GLU A 2 24.73 -19.36 -15.63
C GLU A 2 23.81 -18.22 -15.19
N MET A 3 22.76 -17.89 -15.95
CA MET A 3 21.80 -16.84 -15.59
C MET A 3 21.07 -17.09 -14.25
N PHE A 4 20.83 -18.37 -13.89
CA PHE A 4 20.27 -18.72 -12.59
C PHE A 4 21.28 -18.56 -11.46
N LYS A 5 22.57 -18.85 -11.71
CA LYS A 5 23.64 -18.65 -10.72
C LYS A 5 23.90 -17.18 -10.41
N GLU A 6 23.87 -16.32 -11.43
CA GLU A 6 23.95 -14.86 -11.26
C GLU A 6 22.77 -14.33 -10.44
N LEU A 7 21.57 -14.87 -10.68
CA LEU A 7 20.37 -14.53 -9.93
C LEU A 7 20.48 -15.00 -8.47
N ASP A 8 20.88 -16.24 -8.24
CA ASP A 8 21.06 -16.82 -6.91
C ASP A 8 22.12 -16.02 -6.12
N PHE A 9 23.25 -15.68 -6.75
CA PHE A 9 24.29 -14.85 -6.13
C PHE A 9 23.79 -13.44 -5.78
N PHE A 10 23.00 -12.82 -6.66
CA PHE A 10 22.39 -11.52 -6.39
C PHE A 10 21.41 -11.60 -5.21
N ILE A 11 20.55 -12.61 -5.19
CA ILE A 11 19.59 -12.84 -4.10
C ILE A 11 20.33 -13.09 -2.78
N GLU A 12 21.32 -13.97 -2.75
CA GLU A 12 22.14 -14.23 -1.55
C GLU A 12 22.82 -12.94 -1.06
N SER A 13 23.38 -12.13 -1.98
CA SER A 13 24.00 -10.85 -1.61
C SER A 13 23.01 -9.82 -1.05
N LEU A 14 21.78 -9.81 -1.57
CA LEU A 14 20.70 -8.96 -1.05
C LEU A 14 20.24 -9.46 0.31
N PHE A 15 20.08 -10.76 0.50
CA PHE A 15 19.68 -11.32 1.79
C PHE A 15 20.73 -11.06 2.87
N ASP A 16 22.02 -11.19 2.55
CA ASP A 16 23.13 -10.87 3.47
C ASP A 16 23.19 -9.39 3.85
N GLN A 17 22.90 -8.49 2.90
CA GLN A 17 22.93 -7.04 3.17
C GLN A 17 21.68 -6.54 3.89
N ILE A 18 20.52 -7.10 3.56
CA ILE A 18 19.24 -6.59 4.03
C ILE A 18 18.89 -7.19 5.40
N GLY A 19 19.17 -8.47 5.66
CA GLY A 19 18.94 -9.10 6.97
C GLY A 19 17.59 -8.72 7.61
N TYR A 20 17.61 -8.24 8.86
CA TYR A 20 16.41 -7.78 9.58
C TYR A 20 15.68 -6.60 8.92
N LEU A 21 16.34 -5.78 8.09
CA LEU A 21 15.67 -4.70 7.35
C LEU A 21 14.65 -5.24 6.34
N ALA A 22 14.81 -6.49 5.88
CA ALA A 22 13.93 -7.11 4.89
C ALA A 22 12.51 -7.24 5.44
N VAL A 23 12.42 -7.54 6.73
CA VAL A 23 11.17 -7.60 7.48
C VAL A 23 10.52 -6.24 7.55
N ILE A 24 11.28 -5.22 7.98
CA ILE A 24 10.73 -3.88 8.19
C ILE A 24 10.20 -3.35 6.86
N LEU A 25 10.97 -3.56 5.78
CA LEU A 25 10.54 -3.26 4.42
C LEU A 25 9.31 -4.07 4.04
N ALA A 26 9.31 -5.40 4.21
CA ALA A 26 8.15 -6.24 3.88
C ALA A 26 6.88 -5.79 4.61
N GLY A 27 6.98 -5.46 5.89
CA GLY A 27 5.86 -4.92 6.67
C GLY A 27 5.37 -3.56 6.17
N PHE A 28 6.28 -2.66 5.80
CA PHE A 28 5.92 -1.37 5.20
C PHE A 28 5.28 -1.55 3.82
N LEU A 29 5.80 -2.47 2.99
CA LEU A 29 5.24 -2.78 1.68
C LEU A 29 3.84 -3.39 1.78
N ILE A 30 3.57 -4.25 2.78
CA ILE A 30 2.21 -4.78 3.04
C ILE A 30 1.20 -3.65 3.27
N VAL A 31 1.58 -2.63 4.05
CA VAL A 31 0.72 -1.46 4.31
C VAL A 31 0.48 -0.66 3.02
N ILE A 32 1.53 -0.45 2.20
CA ILE A 32 1.41 0.26 0.92
C ILE A 32 0.55 -0.51 -0.08
N GLU A 33 0.78 -1.81 -0.22
CA GLU A 33 0.02 -2.68 -1.11
C GLU A 33 -1.47 -2.71 -0.72
N SER A 34 -1.77 -2.63 0.58
CA SER A 34 -3.16 -2.52 1.06
C SER A 34 -3.86 -1.21 0.63
N ILE A 35 -3.10 -0.17 0.26
CA ILE A 35 -3.61 1.07 -0.31
C ILE A 35 -3.71 0.95 -1.84
N LEU A 36 -2.70 0.35 -2.48
CA LEU A 36 -2.60 0.13 -3.93
C LEU A 36 -2.19 -1.31 -4.21
N PRO A 37 -3.15 -2.24 -4.42
CA PRO A 37 -2.86 -3.67 -4.55
C PRO A 37 -2.27 -4.00 -5.94
N ILE A 38 -1.02 -3.62 -6.14
CA ILE A 38 -0.26 -3.79 -7.39
C ILE A 38 0.77 -4.91 -7.25
N LEU A 39 1.32 -5.08 -6.05
CA LEU A 39 2.35 -6.08 -5.75
C LEU A 39 1.70 -7.39 -5.28
N PRO A 40 2.39 -8.53 -5.37
CA PRO A 40 1.88 -9.80 -4.83
C PRO A 40 2.18 -9.95 -3.33
N LEU A 41 1.17 -9.74 -2.48
CA LEU A 41 1.20 -9.87 -1.01
C LEU A 41 1.94 -11.12 -0.49
N ALA A 42 1.78 -12.23 -1.20
CA ALA A 42 2.33 -13.53 -0.82
C ALA A 42 3.86 -13.49 -0.68
N VAL A 43 4.54 -12.67 -1.48
CA VAL A 43 6.01 -12.53 -1.41
C VAL A 43 6.42 -11.91 -0.08
N PHE A 44 5.75 -10.85 0.37
CA PHE A 44 6.07 -10.17 1.63
C PHE A 44 5.70 -11.00 2.86
N ILE A 45 4.57 -11.72 2.80
CA ILE A 45 4.20 -12.67 3.86
C ILE A 45 5.26 -13.76 3.99
N THR A 46 5.76 -14.28 2.87
CA THR A 46 6.79 -15.33 2.85
C THR A 46 8.09 -14.83 3.49
N LEU A 47 8.50 -13.59 3.21
CA LEU A 47 9.66 -12.96 3.87
C LEU A 47 9.45 -12.85 5.40
N ASN A 48 8.29 -12.40 5.85
CA ASN A 48 8.00 -12.31 7.29
C ASN A 48 7.94 -13.69 7.97
N ILE A 49 7.39 -14.70 7.29
CA ILE A 49 7.39 -16.09 7.77
C ILE A 49 8.80 -16.66 7.85
N TYR A 50 9.64 -16.37 6.86
CA TYR A 50 11.04 -16.82 6.84
C TYR A 50 11.82 -16.32 8.05
N TYR A 51 11.60 -15.05 8.46
CA TYR A 51 12.33 -14.44 9.59
C TYR A 51 11.73 -14.68 10.98
N PHE A 52 10.39 -14.65 11.17
CA PHE A 52 9.76 -14.83 12.49
C PHE A 52 9.14 -16.21 12.71
N GLY A 53 9.21 -17.08 11.70
CA GLY A 53 8.50 -18.34 11.68
C GLY A 53 7.05 -18.19 11.18
N ALA A 54 6.46 -19.33 10.80
CA ALA A 54 5.18 -19.41 10.12
C ALA A 54 4.03 -18.71 10.88
N ILE A 55 3.92 -18.96 12.18
CA ILE A 55 2.77 -18.46 12.97
C ILE A 55 2.92 -16.96 13.23
N VAL A 56 4.07 -16.53 13.77
CA VAL A 56 4.28 -15.13 14.16
C VAL A 56 4.38 -14.23 12.92
N GLY A 57 5.10 -14.66 11.89
CA GLY A 57 5.23 -13.92 10.63
C GLY A 57 3.89 -13.73 9.91
N PHE A 58 3.02 -14.75 9.94
CA PHE A 58 1.67 -14.64 9.43
C PHE A 58 0.82 -13.65 10.24
N LEU A 59 0.82 -13.75 11.59
CA LEU A 59 0.06 -12.85 12.46
C LEU A 59 0.47 -11.38 12.29
N ILE A 60 1.77 -11.10 12.23
CA ILE A 60 2.30 -9.75 11.99
C ILE A 60 1.81 -9.23 10.64
N SER A 61 1.94 -10.04 9.59
CA SER A 61 1.51 -9.64 8.24
C SER A 61 0.01 -9.40 8.18
N TRP A 62 -0.79 -10.23 8.85
CA TRP A 62 -2.24 -10.09 8.92
C TRP A 62 -2.67 -8.79 9.60
N ILE A 63 -2.08 -8.46 10.75
CA ILE A 63 -2.35 -7.21 11.47
C ILE A 63 -1.95 -6.00 10.62
N LEU A 64 -0.78 -6.03 9.98
CA LEU A 64 -0.31 -4.97 9.09
C LEU A 64 -1.26 -4.75 7.91
N THR A 65 -1.77 -5.82 7.30
CA THR A 65 -2.78 -5.73 6.23
C THR A 65 -4.06 -5.08 6.73
N CYS A 66 -4.57 -5.47 7.91
CA CYS A 66 -5.76 -4.84 8.50
C CYS A 66 -5.55 -3.35 8.75
N VAL A 67 -4.39 -2.95 9.28
CA VAL A 67 -4.03 -1.55 9.51
C VAL A 67 -3.92 -0.79 8.18
N GLY A 68 -3.27 -1.38 7.16
CA GLY A 68 -3.15 -0.80 5.83
C GLY A 68 -4.52 -0.56 5.18
N CYS A 69 -5.43 -1.52 5.26
CA CYS A 69 -6.80 -1.37 4.79
C CYS A 69 -7.56 -0.25 5.51
N TYR A 70 -7.39 -0.15 6.83
CA TYR A 70 -8.01 0.92 7.63
C TYR A 70 -7.49 2.30 7.21
N ILE A 71 -6.18 2.43 7.01
CA ILE A 71 -5.54 3.66 6.53
C ILE A 71 -6.04 4.00 5.11
N SER A 72 -6.11 3.01 4.21
CA SER A 72 -6.64 3.17 2.85
C SER A 72 -8.06 3.72 2.86
N PHE A 73 -8.94 3.14 3.70
CA PHE A 73 -10.30 3.61 3.87
C PHE A 73 -10.36 5.06 4.36
N TYR A 74 -9.58 5.42 5.38
CA TYR A 74 -9.55 6.78 5.91
C TYR A 74 -9.03 7.79 4.88
N LEU A 75 -7.98 7.43 4.14
CA LEU A 75 -7.37 8.25 3.11
C LEU A 75 -8.36 8.54 1.98
N PHE A 76 -9.08 7.52 1.49
CA PHE A 76 -10.14 7.70 0.51
C PHE A 76 -11.31 8.51 1.09
N ARG A 77 -11.77 8.19 2.30
CA ARG A 77 -12.95 8.84 2.90
C ARG A 77 -12.75 10.32 3.13
N ASN A 78 -11.57 10.75 3.59
CA ASN A 78 -11.34 12.15 3.93
C ASN A 78 -10.88 12.97 2.73
N LYS A 79 -9.94 12.45 1.90
CA LYS A 79 -9.40 13.21 0.78
C LYS A 79 -10.31 13.24 -0.43
N VAL A 80 -10.92 12.10 -0.80
CA VAL A 80 -11.79 12.03 -1.99
C VAL A 80 -13.11 12.73 -1.71
N LYS A 81 -13.72 12.55 -0.52
CA LYS A 81 -14.97 13.24 -0.17
C LYS A 81 -14.78 14.76 -0.15
N PHE A 82 -13.71 15.27 0.48
CA PHE A 82 -13.44 16.70 0.51
C PHE A 82 -13.20 17.27 -0.89
N TRP A 83 -12.43 16.58 -1.74
CA TRP A 83 -12.23 16.98 -3.13
C TRP A 83 -13.54 16.97 -3.93
N PHE A 84 -14.36 15.94 -3.76
CA PHE A 84 -15.62 15.77 -4.49
C PHE A 84 -16.67 16.80 -4.06
N ASP A 85 -16.81 17.02 -2.74
CA ASP A 85 -17.72 18.02 -2.17
C ASP A 85 -17.31 19.44 -2.63
N LYS A 86 -16.00 19.75 -2.60
CA LYS A 86 -15.50 21.05 -3.09
C LYS A 86 -15.84 21.25 -4.58
N LYS A 87 -15.61 20.22 -5.41
CA LYS A 87 -15.85 20.28 -6.85
C LYS A 87 -17.36 20.32 -7.21
N LEU A 88 -18.22 19.68 -6.41
CA LEU A 88 -19.67 19.74 -6.57
C LEU A 88 -20.24 21.11 -6.20
N ILE A 89 -19.81 21.68 -5.07
CA ILE A 89 -20.25 23.02 -4.62
C ILE A 89 -19.87 24.08 -5.66
N GLU A 90 -18.66 24.00 -6.20
CA GLU A 90 -18.16 24.94 -7.21
C GLU A 90 -18.97 24.85 -8.52
N ARG A 91 -19.32 23.63 -8.97
CA ARG A 91 -20.21 23.44 -10.14
C ARG A 91 -21.61 24.03 -9.95
N ASN A 92 -22.22 23.83 -8.78
CA ASN A 92 -23.55 24.36 -8.49
C ASN A 92 -23.55 25.88 -8.34
N ARG A 93 -22.50 26.47 -7.75
CA ARG A 93 -22.35 27.93 -7.64
C ARG A 93 -22.27 28.62 -9.01
N VAL A 94 -21.50 28.07 -9.95
CA VAL A 94 -21.39 28.64 -11.32
C VAL A 94 -22.73 28.57 -12.06
N ARG A 95 -23.51 27.50 -11.90
CA ARG A 95 -24.85 27.39 -12.49
C ARG A 95 -25.84 28.40 -11.92
N LEU A 96 -25.85 28.59 -10.60
CA LEU A 96 -26.72 29.56 -9.94
C LEU A 96 -26.37 31.00 -10.35
N ASN A 97 -25.08 31.33 -10.45
CA ASN A 97 -24.67 32.66 -10.89
C ASN A 97 -25.07 32.95 -12.35
N LYS A 98 -25.01 31.94 -13.23
CA LYS A 98 -25.52 32.07 -14.61
C LYS A 98 -27.02 32.33 -14.66
N LEU A 99 -27.81 31.74 -13.76
CA LEU A 99 -29.25 31.95 -13.70
C LEU A 99 -29.62 33.33 -13.12
N MET A 100 -28.82 33.85 -12.18
CA MET A 100 -29.04 35.19 -11.60
C MET A 100 -28.64 36.33 -12.54
N VAL A 101 -27.71 36.11 -13.48
CA VAL A 101 -27.30 37.12 -14.48
C VAL A 101 -28.15 37.06 -15.77
N ALA A 102 -28.88 35.95 -15.97
CA ALA A 102 -29.78 35.77 -17.11
C ALA A 102 -31.21 36.28 -16.86
N PHE A 103 -31.48 36.82 -15.67
CA PHE A 103 -32.75 37.43 -15.27
C PHE A 103 -32.53 38.94 -15.07
#